data_AF-A0A820SCE4-F1
#
_entry.id   AF-A0A820SCE4-F1
#
_cell.length_a   1.000
_cell.length_b   1.000
_cell.length_c   1.000
_cell.angle_alpha   90.00
_cell.angle_beta   90.00
_cell.angle_gamma   90.00
#
_symmetry.space_group_name_H-M   'P 1'
#
loop_
_entity.id
_entity.type
_entity.pdbx_description
1 polymer ?
#
loop_
_entity_poly.entity_id
_entity_poly.type
_entity_poly.pdbx_seq_one_letter_code
_entity_poly.pdbx_strand_id
1 'polypeptide(L)'
;YLLGVLGKSSPMEHRLKAIKSEEAWKNAGKRPGLEIWRIENFNVKPWPKSQYGYFYTGDSYIILSTYTRSGQNKIRWDIHFWLGNASTVDECGTAAYKAVEL
;
A
#
# COMPACT_ATOMS: atom_id res chain seq x y z
N TYR A 1 -3.78 -30.82 -37.06
CA TYR A 1 -2.55 -30.42 -36.34
C TYR A 1 -2.92 -29.43 -35.26
N LEU A 2 -3.09 -29.93 -34.03
CA LEU A 2 -3.23 -29.16 -32.79
C LEU A 2 -1.84 -28.74 -32.31
N LEU A 3 -1.65 -27.49 -31.90
CA LEU A 3 -0.96 -27.06 -30.66
C LEU A 3 -0.66 -25.56 -30.70
N GLY A 4 -1.11 -24.85 -29.67
CA GLY A 4 -0.83 -23.44 -29.46
C GLY A 4 -1.52 -22.91 -28.21
N VAL A 5 -1.29 -23.57 -27.06
CA VAL A 5 -1.65 -23.02 -25.76
C VAL A 5 -0.73 -21.83 -25.50
N LEU A 6 -1.28 -20.62 -25.47
CA LEU A 6 -0.65 -19.49 -24.77
C LEU A 6 -1.74 -18.80 -23.96
N GLY A 7 -1.76 -19.13 -22.67
CA GLY A 7 -2.59 -18.50 -21.66
C GLY A 7 -2.36 -17.00 -21.64
N LYS A 8 -3.29 -16.26 -22.24
CA LYS A 8 -3.48 -14.86 -21.93
C LYS A 8 -4.38 -14.83 -20.71
N SER A 9 -3.78 -14.63 -19.54
CA SER A 9 -4.52 -14.39 -18.30
C SER A 9 -5.61 -13.37 -18.57
N SER A 10 -6.85 -13.79 -18.33
CA SER A 10 -8.04 -13.04 -18.73
C SER A 10 -7.99 -11.64 -18.09
N PRO A 11 -8.43 -10.57 -18.77
CA PRO A 11 -8.58 -9.26 -18.14
C PRO A 11 -9.36 -9.30 -16.82
N MET A 12 -10.24 -10.30 -16.67
CA MET A 12 -10.96 -10.56 -15.42
C MET A 12 -10.06 -11.12 -14.31
N GLU A 13 -9.05 -11.95 -14.60
CA GLU A 13 -8.10 -12.43 -13.58
C GLU A 13 -7.28 -11.28 -13.00
N HIS A 14 -6.84 -10.34 -13.85
CA HIS A 14 -6.13 -9.14 -13.39
C HIS A 14 -7.02 -8.26 -12.51
N ARG A 15 -8.31 -8.10 -12.88
CA ARG A 15 -9.31 -7.42 -12.05
C ARG A 15 -9.57 -8.17 -10.73
N LEU A 16 -9.65 -9.48 -10.75
CA LEU A 16 -9.87 -10.32 -9.56
C LEU A 16 -8.65 -10.34 -8.63
N LYS A 17 -7.43 -10.27 -9.20
CA LYS A 17 -6.19 -10.11 -8.43
C LYS A 17 -6.14 -8.76 -7.73
N ALA A 18 -6.69 -7.72 -8.36
CA ALA A 18 -6.88 -6.39 -7.76
C ALA A 18 -8.01 -6.32 -6.71
N ILE A 19 -8.91 -7.32 -6.65
CA ILE A 19 -10.00 -7.41 -5.66
C ILE A 19 -9.62 -8.26 -4.43
N LYS A 20 -8.44 -8.91 -4.44
CA LYS A 20 -7.88 -9.48 -3.21
C LYS A 20 -7.38 -8.33 -2.33
N SER A 21 -7.79 -8.34 -1.06
CA SER A 21 -7.23 -7.45 -0.04
C SER A 21 -5.71 -7.51 -0.11
N GLU A 22 -5.06 -6.36 -0.25
CA GLU A 22 -3.60 -6.25 -0.31
C GLU A 22 -2.94 -7.03 0.84
N GLU A 23 -1.89 -7.80 0.56
CA GLU A 23 -1.20 -8.59 1.60
C GLU A 23 -0.63 -7.69 2.71
N ALA A 24 -0.27 -6.45 2.34
CA ALA A 24 0.18 -5.41 3.27
C ALA A 24 -0.83 -5.11 4.38
N TRP A 25 -2.14 -5.26 4.14
CA TRP A 25 -3.20 -4.87 5.08
C TRP A 25 -3.54 -5.93 6.12
N LYS A 26 -3.11 -7.18 5.91
CA LYS A 26 -3.49 -8.31 6.78
C LYS A 26 -3.22 -8.08 8.28
N ASN A 27 -2.19 -7.31 8.60
CA ASN A 27 -1.77 -7.02 9.98
C ASN A 27 -1.64 -5.54 10.31
N ALA A 28 -1.98 -4.65 9.36
CA ALA A 28 -1.90 -3.22 9.55
C ALA A 28 -2.83 -2.76 10.67
N GLY A 29 -2.36 -1.83 11.50
CA GLY A 29 -3.17 -1.12 12.48
C GLY A 29 -3.64 -1.93 13.69
N LYS A 30 -3.11 -3.14 13.89
CA LYS A 30 -3.49 -4.00 15.03
C LYS A 30 -2.87 -3.57 16.35
N ARG A 31 -1.77 -2.81 16.32
CA ARG A 31 -1.00 -2.41 17.51
C ARG A 31 -0.58 -0.95 17.38
N PRO A 32 -0.50 -0.20 18.50
CA PRO A 32 0.01 1.16 18.48
C PRO A 32 1.41 1.23 17.86
N GLY A 33 1.63 2.23 17.02
CA GLY A 33 2.88 2.41 16.30
C GLY A 33 2.68 3.04 14.92
N LEU A 34 3.79 3.11 14.18
CA LEU A 34 3.83 3.64 12.83
C LEU A 34 4.16 2.50 11.85
N GLU A 35 3.38 2.40 10.79
CA GLU A 35 3.61 1.48 9.67
C GLU A 35 3.70 2.30 8.38
N ILE A 36 4.75 2.08 7.60
CA ILE A 36 5.01 2.80 6.35
C ILE A 36 5.20 1.78 5.24
N TRP A 37 4.62 2.07 4.07
CA TRP A 37 4.81 1.32 2.85
C TRP A 37 5.24 2.23 1.71
N ARG A 38 6.13 1.74 0.84
CA ARG A 38 6.51 2.37 -0.42
C ARG A 38 5.72 1.74 -1.56
N ILE A 39 5.31 2.56 -2.52
CA ILE A 39 4.73 2.08 -3.77
C ILE A 39 5.86 1.75 -4.74
N GLU A 40 5.83 0.54 -5.30
CA GLU A 40 6.77 0.11 -6.32
C GLU A 40 6.04 -0.70 -7.40
N ASN A 41 6.03 -0.22 -8.64
CA ASN A 41 5.40 -0.91 -9.77
C ASN A 41 3.96 -1.39 -9.44
N PHE A 42 3.11 -0.49 -8.94
CA PHE A 42 1.74 -0.77 -8.48
C PHE A 42 1.59 -1.67 -7.23
N ASN A 43 2.68 -2.03 -6.54
CA ASN A 43 2.63 -2.86 -5.33
C ASN A 43 2.90 -2.05 -4.07
N VAL A 44 2.24 -2.41 -2.97
CA VAL A 44 2.45 -1.83 -1.65
C VAL A 44 3.50 -2.65 -0.89
N LYS A 45 4.72 -2.11 -0.74
CA LYS A 45 5.83 -2.82 -0.07
C LYS A 45 6.17 -2.21 1.28
N PRO A 46 6.37 -3.02 2.34
CA PRO A 46 6.78 -2.50 3.64
C PRO A 46 8.07 -1.69 3.55
N TRP A 47 8.06 -0.49 4.12
CA TRP A 47 9.24 0.35 4.22
C TRP A 47 10.11 -0.13 5.39
N PRO A 48 11.44 -0.29 5.22
CA PRO A 48 12.29 -0.75 6.32
C PRO A 48 12.23 0.22 7.51
N LYS A 49 12.04 -0.32 8.72
CA LYS A 49 11.96 0.50 9.95
C LYS A 49 13.19 1.36 10.19
N SER A 50 14.37 0.92 9.75
CA SER A 50 15.62 1.69 9.81
C SER A 50 15.62 2.92 8.90
N GLN A 51 14.73 2.98 7.91
CA GLN A 51 14.60 4.08 6.95
C GLN A 51 13.39 4.98 7.24
N TYR A 52 12.67 4.76 8.34
CA TYR A 52 11.56 5.63 8.71
C TYR A 52 12.05 7.07 8.89
N GLY A 53 11.32 8.01 8.28
CA GLY A 53 11.72 9.42 8.23
C GLY A 53 12.53 9.81 6.99
N TYR A 54 13.05 8.84 6.24
CA TYR A 54 13.66 9.07 4.94
C TYR A 54 12.66 8.68 3.84
N PHE A 55 12.40 9.63 2.93
CA PHE A 55 11.50 9.46 1.80
C PHE A 55 12.19 9.93 0.52
N TYR A 56 12.16 9.10 -0.51
CA TYR A 56 12.71 9.46 -1.81
C TYR A 56 11.72 10.28 -2.62
N THR A 57 12.17 11.43 -3.15
CA THR A 57 11.35 12.33 -3.97
C THR A 57 10.80 11.71 -5.24
N GLY A 58 11.38 10.60 -5.71
CA GLY A 58 10.95 9.86 -6.89
C GLY A 58 9.89 8.80 -6.64
N ASP A 59 9.46 8.58 -5.39
CA ASP A 59 8.52 7.50 -5.05
C ASP A 59 7.29 8.05 -4.31
N SER A 60 6.29 7.20 -4.07
CA SER A 60 5.13 7.50 -3.23
C SER A 60 5.03 6.53 -2.05
N TYR A 61 4.46 6.98 -0.94
CA TYR A 61 4.40 6.22 0.31
C TYR A 61 3.03 6.33 0.97
N ILE A 62 2.64 5.28 1.72
CA ILE A 62 1.47 5.26 2.60
C ILE A 62 1.98 5.12 4.03
N ILE A 63 1.39 5.88 4.94
CA ILE A 63 1.74 5.93 6.35
C ILE A 63 0.47 5.70 7.18
N LEU A 64 0.52 4.71 8.06
CA LEU A 64 -0.52 4.43 9.05
C LEU A 64 0.01 4.69 10.45
N SER A 65 -0.59 5.66 11.13
CA SER A 65 -0.37 5.91 12.55
C SER A 65 -1.48 5.24 13.35
N THR A 66 -1.11 4.29 14.21
CA THR A 66 -2.05 3.60 15.09
C THR A 66 -1.79 4.01 16.52
N TYR A 67 -2.82 4.46 17.23
CA TYR A 67 -2.67 4.97 18.59
C TYR A 67 -3.91 4.76 19.44
N THR A 68 -3.74 4.85 20.75
CA THR A 68 -4.81 4.86 21.74
C THR A 68 -4.76 6.18 22.49
N ARG A 69 -5.92 6.78 22.78
CA ARG A 69 -5.97 7.99 23.61
C ARG A 69 -5.88 7.60 25.08
N SER A 70 -5.16 8.38 25.89
CA SER A 70 -5.06 8.13 27.34
C SER A 70 -6.44 7.96 27.97
N GLY A 71 -6.61 6.89 28.76
CA GLY A 71 -7.89 6.51 29.39
C GLY A 71 -8.92 5.86 28.46
N GLN A 72 -8.58 5.55 27.20
CA GLN A 72 -9.46 4.87 26.25
C GLN A 72 -8.85 3.56 25.76
N ASN A 73 -9.61 2.48 25.78
CA ASN A 73 -9.19 1.17 25.24
C ASN A 73 -9.48 1.02 23.73
N LYS A 74 -9.83 2.11 23.05
CA LYS A 74 -10.18 2.12 21.62
C LYS A 74 -8.97 2.52 20.79
N ILE A 75 -8.61 1.65 19.84
CA ILE A 75 -7.60 1.93 18.82
C ILE A 75 -8.15 2.97 17.83
N ARG A 76 -7.28 3.90 17.41
CA ARG A 76 -7.51 4.91 16.39
C ARG A 76 -6.43 4.83 15.33
N TRP A 77 -6.77 5.30 14.14
CA TRP A 77 -5.92 5.27 12.96
C TRP A 77 -5.94 6.62 12.27
N ASP A 78 -4.77 7.13 11.93
CA ASP A 78 -4.62 8.24 10.98
C ASP A 78 -3.83 7.70 9.77
N ILE A 79 -4.39 7.88 8.57
CA ILE A 79 -3.79 7.43 7.31
C ILE A 79 -3.33 8.67 6.55
N HIS A 80 -2.07 8.64 6.11
CA HIS A 80 -1.48 9.68 5.27
C HIS A 80 -0.85 9.02 4.05
N PHE A 81 -0.88 9.70 2.92
CA PHE A 81 -0.08 9.34 1.76
C PHE A 81 0.84 10.50 1.40
N TRP A 82 2.08 10.17 1.11
CA TRP A 82 3.09 11.12 0.68
C TRP A 82 3.37 10.89 -0.81
N LEU A 83 3.31 11.98 -1.57
CA LEU A 83 3.52 11.96 -3.02
C LEU A 83 4.86 12.65 -3.31
N GLY A 84 5.82 11.88 -3.80
CA GLY A 84 7.10 12.41 -4.20
C GLY A 84 6.96 13.36 -5.39
N ASN A 85 7.65 14.49 -5.35
CA ASN A 85 7.57 15.49 -6.42
C ASN A 85 8.00 14.96 -7.80
N ALA A 86 8.85 13.93 -7.83
CA ALA A 86 9.31 13.27 -9.05
C ALA A 86 8.73 11.85 -9.22
N SER A 87 7.73 11.47 -8.41
CA SER A 87 7.05 10.18 -8.52
C SER A 87 6.15 10.15 -9.75
N THR A 88 5.97 8.96 -10.31
CA THR A 88 5.17 8.78 -11.52
C THR A 88 3.67 8.88 -11.19
N VAL A 89 2.86 9.22 -12.19
CA VAL A 89 1.41 9.37 -12.01
C VAL A 89 0.76 8.09 -11.51
N ASP A 90 1.25 6.93 -11.96
CA ASP A 90 0.76 5.63 -11.55
C ASP A 90 1.11 5.31 -10.08
N GLU A 91 2.30 5.67 -9.61
CA GLU A 91 2.67 5.50 -8.20
C GLU A 91 1.84 6.41 -7.29
N CYS A 92 1.69 7.68 -7.67
CA CYS A 92 0.85 8.64 -6.96
C CYS A 92 -0.61 8.18 -6.88
N GLY A 93 -1.16 7.74 -8.02
CA GLY A 93 -2.53 7.22 -8.11
C GLY A 93 -2.71 5.94 -7.29
N THR A 94 -1.72 5.05 -7.33
CA THR A 94 -1.73 3.82 -6.51
C THR A 94 -1.70 4.16 -5.02
N ALA A 95 -0.83 5.09 -4.58
CA ALA A 95 -0.76 5.52 -3.19
C ALA A 95 -2.10 6.08 -2.68
N ALA A 96 -2.71 6.98 -3.46
CA ALA A 96 -4.00 7.57 -3.11
C ALA A 96 -5.13 6.52 -3.06
N TYR A 97 -5.22 5.66 -4.07
CA TYR A 97 -6.23 4.59 -4.11
C TYR A 97 -6.07 3.61 -2.94
N LYS A 98 -4.84 3.16 -2.70
CA LYS A 98 -4.53 2.19 -1.64
C LYS A 98 -4.69 2.76 -0.23
N ALA A 99 -4.49 4.07 -0.04
CA ALA A 99 -4.78 4.72 1.23
C ALA A 99 -6.28 4.77 1.57
N VAL A 100 -7.17 4.73 0.56
CA VAL A 100 -8.63 4.63 0.77
C VAL A 100 -9.07 3.17 1.00
N GLU A 101 -8.36 2.21 0.41
CA GLU A 101 -8.61 0.77 0.62
C GLU A 101 -8.25 0.31 2.06
N LEU A 102 -7.20 0.91 2.64
CA LEU A 102 -6.67 0.61 3.98
C LEU A 102 -7.63 1.01 5.11
#